data_AF-A0AAE0Q9R3-F1
#
_entry.id   AF-A0AAE0Q9R3-F1
#
_cell.length_a   1.000
_cell.length_b   1.000
_cell.length_c   1.000
_cell.angle_alpha   90.00
_cell.angle_beta   90.00
_cell.angle_gamma   90.00
#
_symmetry.space_group_name_H-M   'P 1'
#
loop_
_entity.id
_entity.type
_entity.pdbx_description
1 polymer ?
#
loop_
_entity_poly.entity_id
_entity_poly.type
_entity_poly.pdbx_seq_one_letter_code
_entity_poly.pdbx_strand_id
1 'polypeptide(L)'
;MWQGIQVITNYKTTSPVCDSDASLPDTLNDFYARFKAQNSIAVRKTIPPPNDQVFCLYTADMKTTLCQVNPRKCAGPDNVPRRVLRERVEQLADVFTDIVNISLSSAIVPMCLKKRTIIPVPKKSMVSCLNDYRPVALTPIMMKCFEWLVMRHMSLDPLQFAYHLNRSTDNAITTTLHLALTHLDNKNSYLHMLFIDFSSAFNTINTKHSGPHNQTV
;
A
#
# COMPACT_ATOMS: atom_id res chain seq x y z
N MET A 1 -33.53 -11.06 12.15
CA MET A 1 -32.34 -11.95 12.04
C MET A 1 -31.14 -11.39 12.80
N TRP A 2 -30.77 -10.11 12.63
CA TRP A 2 -29.61 -9.49 13.29
C TRP A 2 -29.74 -9.26 14.80
N GLN A 3 -30.96 -9.06 15.32
CA GLN A 3 -31.19 -8.92 16.77
C GLN A 3 -30.86 -10.21 17.56
N GLY A 4 -31.08 -11.40 16.97
CA GLY A 4 -30.77 -12.68 17.62
C GLY A 4 -29.27 -12.95 17.76
N ILE A 5 -28.45 -12.44 16.83
CA ILE A 5 -26.99 -12.60 16.86
C ILE A 5 -26.35 -11.75 17.96
N GLN A 6 -26.91 -10.57 18.26
CA GLN A 6 -26.43 -9.70 19.33
C GLN A 6 -26.63 -10.31 20.72
N VAL A 7 -27.73 -11.03 20.92
CA VAL A 7 -28.06 -11.72 22.19
C VAL A 7 -27.11 -12.89 22.45
N ILE A 8 -26.70 -13.61 21.41
CA ILE A 8 -25.84 -14.81 21.55
C ILE A 8 -24.36 -14.44 21.78
N THR A 9 -23.91 -13.30 21.25
CA THR A 9 -22.48 -12.95 21.20
C THR A 9 -22.01 -12.03 22.33
N ASN A 10 -22.91 -11.55 23.21
CA ASN A 10 -22.60 -10.49 24.18
C ASN A 10 -21.92 -9.26 23.55
N TYR A 11 -22.17 -9.02 22.26
CA TYR A 11 -21.59 -7.91 21.53
C TYR A 11 -22.28 -6.63 21.97
N LYS A 12 -21.72 -5.96 22.97
CA LYS A 12 -22.14 -4.61 23.36
C LYS A 12 -21.90 -3.69 22.17
N THR A 13 -22.99 -3.18 21.59
CA THR A 13 -22.97 -1.98 20.76
C THR A 13 -22.53 -0.84 21.68
N THR A 14 -21.22 -0.65 21.79
CA THR A 14 -20.68 0.59 22.33
C THR A 14 -20.95 1.59 21.24
N SER A 15 -22.09 2.26 21.28
CA SER A 15 -22.30 3.46 20.49
C SER A 15 -21.19 4.42 20.91
N PRO A 16 -20.19 4.74 20.05
CA PRO A 16 -19.43 5.92 20.36
C PRO A 16 -20.44 7.05 20.26
N VAL A 17 -20.62 7.79 21.36
CA VAL A 17 -21.17 9.14 21.28
C VAL A 17 -20.19 9.88 20.38
N CYS A 18 -20.49 9.88 19.09
CA CYS A 18 -19.80 10.65 18.10
C CYS A 18 -20.56 11.96 18.09
N ASP A 19 -20.07 12.94 18.85
CA ASP A 19 -20.26 14.32 18.39
C ASP A 19 -19.67 14.33 16.98
N SER A 20 -20.55 14.26 15.99
CA SER A 20 -20.17 14.28 14.58
C SER A 20 -19.73 15.71 14.29
N ASP A 21 -18.52 16.04 14.70
CA ASP A 21 -17.87 17.27 14.33
C ASP A 21 -17.73 17.26 12.80
N ALA A 22 -18.61 18.00 12.13
CA ALA A 22 -18.65 18.08 10.68
C ALA A 22 -17.34 18.61 10.08
N SER A 23 -16.48 19.24 10.90
CA SER A 23 -15.16 19.76 10.50
C SER A 23 -14.03 18.72 10.59
N LEU A 24 -14.28 17.55 11.19
CA LEU A 24 -13.27 16.51 11.36
C LEU A 24 -12.67 16.00 10.03
N PRO A 25 -13.46 15.73 8.96
CA PRO A 25 -12.91 15.31 7.67
C PRO A 25 -11.97 16.35 7.06
N ASP A 26 -12.35 17.63 7.11
CA ASP A 26 -11.53 18.73 6.60
C ASP A 26 -10.23 18.87 7.41
N THR A 27 -10.33 18.80 8.73
CA THR A 27 -9.17 18.84 9.63
C THR A 27 -8.21 17.67 9.36
N LEU A 28 -8.73 16.46 9.12
CA LEU A 28 -7.92 15.29 8.75
C LEU A 28 -7.30 15.45 7.36
N ASN A 29 -8.04 16.03 6.40
CA ASN A 29 -7.54 16.29 5.07
C ASN A 29 -6.37 17.28 5.08
N ASP A 30 -6.51 18.40 5.78
CA ASP A 30 -5.44 19.38 5.97
C ASP A 30 -4.24 18.77 6.69
N PHE A 31 -4.51 18.00 7.74
CA PHE A 31 -3.48 17.25 8.45
C PHE A 31 -2.70 16.36 7.49
N TYR A 32 -3.32 15.45 6.74
CA TYR A 32 -2.57 14.55 5.84
C TYR A 32 -1.97 15.26 4.63
N ALA A 33 -2.57 16.36 4.16
CA ALA A 33 -2.07 17.12 3.02
C ALA A 33 -0.76 17.88 3.32
N ARG A 34 -0.50 18.22 4.59
CA ARG A 34 0.70 18.99 5.01
C ARG A 34 2.02 18.43 4.49
N PHE A 35 2.13 17.10 4.37
CA PHE A 35 3.34 16.43 3.90
C PHE A 35 3.65 16.71 2.42
N LYS A 36 2.66 17.10 1.61
CA LYS A 36 2.89 17.48 0.20
C LYS A 36 3.56 18.85 0.07
N ALA A 37 3.27 19.79 0.97
CA ALA A 37 3.74 21.17 0.87
C ALA A 37 5.25 21.32 1.18
N GLN A 38 5.81 20.40 1.96
CA GLN A 38 7.21 20.50 2.44
C GLN A 38 8.26 19.97 1.45
N ASN A 39 7.84 19.37 0.33
CA ASN A 39 8.75 18.70 -0.61
C ASN A 39 9.04 19.56 -1.85
N SER A 40 10.05 20.45 -1.81
CA SER A 40 10.39 21.40 -2.89
C SER A 40 11.57 21.01 -3.81
N ILE A 41 12.25 19.88 -3.61
CA ILE A 41 13.42 19.48 -4.42
C ILE A 41 13.05 18.86 -5.80
N ALA A 42 13.46 19.46 -6.92
CA ALA A 42 13.20 18.92 -8.27
C ALA A 42 13.92 17.58 -8.54
N VAL A 43 13.18 16.55 -8.98
CA VAL A 43 13.74 15.24 -9.36
C VAL A 43 13.91 15.18 -10.87
N ARG A 44 15.12 14.84 -11.34
CA ARG A 44 15.44 14.68 -12.77
C ARG A 44 14.94 13.33 -13.27
N LYS A 45 14.29 13.33 -14.45
CA LYS A 45 14.00 12.09 -15.18
C LYS A 45 15.33 11.42 -15.54
N THR A 46 15.55 10.21 -15.06
CA THR A 46 16.66 9.38 -15.52
C THR A 46 16.30 8.81 -16.88
N ILE A 47 17.16 9.02 -17.88
CA ILE A 47 17.04 8.35 -19.18
C ILE A 47 17.35 6.87 -18.92
N PRO A 48 16.48 5.93 -19.34
CA PRO A 48 16.77 4.52 -19.18
C PRO A 48 18.04 4.16 -19.97
N PRO A 49 18.93 3.33 -19.41
CA PRO A 49 20.14 2.92 -20.10
C PRO A 49 19.80 2.19 -21.42
N PRO A 50 20.67 2.25 -22.45
CA PRO A 50 20.35 1.80 -23.81
C PRO A 50 20.06 0.30 -23.98
N ASN A 51 20.14 -0.50 -22.92
CA ASN A 51 20.13 -1.96 -22.97
C ASN A 51 19.11 -2.61 -22.02
N ASP A 52 18.19 -1.83 -21.46
CA ASP A 52 17.10 -2.40 -20.66
C ASP A 52 16.10 -3.11 -21.58
N GLN A 53 15.88 -4.40 -21.35
CA GLN A 53 14.73 -5.11 -21.91
C GLN A 53 13.47 -4.35 -21.52
N VAL A 54 12.66 -3.97 -22.51
CA VAL A 54 11.34 -3.41 -22.27
C VAL A 54 10.56 -4.45 -21.46
N PHE A 55 10.17 -4.06 -20.24
CA PHE A 55 9.36 -4.89 -19.37
C PHE A 55 8.00 -5.12 -20.05
N CYS A 56 7.83 -6.30 -20.65
CA CYS A 56 6.62 -6.70 -21.36
C CYS A 56 5.87 -7.75 -20.54
N LEU A 57 4.63 -7.42 -20.19
CA LEU A 57 3.72 -8.32 -19.49
C LEU A 57 2.85 -9.08 -20.48
N TYR A 58 2.59 -10.35 -20.18
CA TYR A 58 1.69 -11.18 -20.98
C TYR A 58 0.28 -11.21 -20.39
N THR A 59 -0.71 -11.44 -21.24
CA THR A 59 -2.11 -11.58 -20.80
C THR A 59 -2.27 -12.64 -19.71
N ALA A 60 -1.49 -13.73 -19.75
CA ALA A 60 -1.52 -14.78 -18.74
C ALA A 60 -1.19 -14.24 -17.32
N ASP A 61 -0.23 -13.31 -17.22
CA ASP A 61 0.14 -12.68 -15.96
C ASP A 61 -1.01 -11.82 -15.42
N MET A 62 -1.66 -11.07 -16.30
CA MET A 62 -2.82 -10.25 -15.96
C MET A 62 -4.01 -11.11 -15.52
N LYS A 63 -4.31 -12.20 -16.24
CA LYS A 63 -5.38 -13.15 -15.87
C LYS A 63 -5.14 -13.73 -14.48
N THR A 64 -3.93 -14.23 -14.24
CA THR A 64 -3.56 -14.79 -12.92
C THR A 64 -3.72 -13.75 -11.81
N THR A 65 -3.31 -12.51 -12.07
CA THR A 65 -3.40 -11.40 -11.13
C THR A 65 -4.85 -11.01 -10.82
N LEU A 66 -5.72 -10.93 -11.83
CA LEU A 66 -7.15 -10.65 -11.65
C LEU A 66 -7.88 -11.78 -10.92
N CYS A 67 -7.52 -13.03 -11.18
CA CYS A 67 -8.10 -14.19 -10.49
C CYS A 67 -7.80 -14.21 -8.98
N GLN A 68 -6.66 -13.64 -8.57
CA GLN A 68 -6.24 -13.52 -7.18
C GLN A 68 -6.95 -12.37 -6.42
N VAL A 69 -7.67 -11.49 -7.13
CA VAL A 69 -8.39 -10.39 -6.50
C VAL A 69 -9.49 -10.92 -5.60
N ASN A 70 -9.54 -10.46 -4.34
CA ASN A 70 -10.65 -10.79 -3.45
C ASN A 70 -11.90 -9.98 -3.84
N PRO A 71 -12.99 -10.63 -4.32
CA PRO A 71 -14.18 -9.95 -4.82
C PRO A 71 -15.02 -9.28 -3.73
N ARG A 72 -14.81 -9.63 -2.45
CA ARG A 72 -15.56 -9.11 -1.30
C ARG A 72 -15.02 -7.78 -0.75
N LYS A 73 -13.86 -7.34 -1.24
CA LYS A 73 -13.26 -6.08 -0.78
C LYS A 73 -13.89 -4.87 -1.47
N CYS A 74 -13.84 -3.72 -0.81
CA CYS A 74 -14.37 -2.46 -1.30
C CYS A 74 -13.73 -2.03 -2.64
N ALA A 75 -14.53 -1.32 -3.46
CA ALA A 75 -14.09 -0.68 -4.70
C ALA A 75 -13.17 0.50 -4.41
N GLY A 76 -12.41 0.93 -5.41
CA GLY A 76 -11.61 2.15 -5.32
C GLY A 76 -12.44 3.42 -5.57
N PRO A 77 -11.78 4.58 -5.72
CA PRO A 77 -12.43 5.83 -6.16
C PRO A 77 -13.00 5.76 -7.58
N ASP A 78 -12.69 4.71 -8.34
CA ASP A 78 -13.26 4.40 -9.63
C ASP A 78 -14.65 3.74 -9.53
N ASN A 79 -15.09 3.37 -8.32
CA ASN A 79 -16.33 2.65 -8.04
C ASN A 79 -16.48 1.34 -8.81
N VAL A 80 -15.39 0.76 -9.31
CA VAL A 80 -15.40 -0.52 -10.02
C VAL A 80 -15.38 -1.66 -8.99
N PRO A 81 -16.44 -2.49 -8.91
CA PRO A 81 -16.43 -3.61 -7.98
C PRO A 81 -15.39 -4.64 -8.42
N ARG A 82 -14.56 -5.08 -7.46
CA ARG A 82 -13.53 -6.12 -7.68
C ARG A 82 -14.10 -7.41 -8.28
N ARG A 83 -15.34 -7.71 -7.94
CA ARG A 83 -16.09 -8.86 -8.47
C ARG A 83 -16.21 -8.83 -9.99
N VAL A 84 -16.49 -7.66 -10.58
CA VAL A 84 -16.62 -7.51 -12.04
C VAL A 84 -15.32 -7.88 -12.74
N LEU A 85 -14.19 -7.40 -12.21
CA LEU A 85 -12.89 -7.72 -12.80
C LEU A 85 -12.53 -9.21 -12.70
N ARG A 86 -12.94 -9.87 -11.61
CA ARG A 86 -12.68 -11.30 -11.41
C ARG A 86 -13.61 -12.20 -12.22
N GLU A 87 -14.86 -11.80 -12.40
CA GLU A 87 -15.84 -12.60 -13.18
C GLU A 87 -15.70 -12.39 -14.69
N ARG A 88 -15.13 -11.26 -15.11
CA ARG A 88 -14.93 -10.90 -16.52
C ARG A 88 -13.46 -10.90 -16.94
N VAL A 89 -12.64 -11.76 -16.32
CA VAL A 89 -11.20 -11.85 -16.59
C VAL A 89 -10.92 -12.13 -18.06
N GLU A 90 -11.66 -13.07 -18.66
CA GLU A 90 -11.45 -13.47 -20.05
C GLU A 90 -11.67 -12.32 -21.03
N GLN A 91 -12.60 -11.41 -20.75
CA GLN A 91 -12.88 -10.27 -21.63
C GLN A 91 -11.98 -9.06 -21.34
N LEU A 92 -11.52 -8.91 -20.11
CA LEU A 92 -10.84 -7.69 -19.65
C LEU A 92 -9.31 -7.82 -19.62
N ALA A 93 -8.77 -9.03 -19.53
CA ALA A 93 -7.34 -9.22 -19.32
C ALA A 93 -6.50 -8.67 -20.47
N ASP A 94 -6.89 -8.88 -21.73
CA ASP A 94 -6.15 -8.38 -22.89
C ASP A 94 -6.09 -6.85 -22.89
N VAL A 95 -7.25 -6.19 -22.76
CA VAL A 95 -7.34 -4.73 -22.72
C VAL A 95 -6.49 -4.14 -21.58
N PHE A 96 -6.53 -4.74 -20.40
CA PHE A 96 -5.72 -4.26 -19.28
C PHE A 96 -4.24 -4.54 -19.45
N THR A 97 -3.86 -5.63 -20.12
CA THR A 97 -2.46 -5.93 -20.45
C THR A 97 -1.91 -4.85 -21.38
N ASP A 98 -2.66 -4.47 -22.41
CA ASP A 98 -2.28 -3.39 -23.32
C ASP A 98 -2.11 -2.06 -22.57
N ILE A 99 -3.07 -1.70 -21.70
CA ILE A 99 -2.99 -0.48 -20.89
C ILE A 99 -1.73 -0.45 -20.03
N VAL A 100 -1.39 -1.57 -19.37
CA VAL A 100 -0.22 -1.64 -18.50
C VAL A 100 1.07 -1.59 -19.32
N ASN A 101 1.16 -2.31 -20.45
CA ASN A 101 2.35 -2.28 -21.31
C ASN A 101 2.56 -0.91 -21.96
N ILE A 102 1.50 -0.23 -22.39
CA ILE A 102 1.57 1.17 -22.86
C ILE A 102 2.04 2.09 -21.72
N SER A 103 1.53 1.90 -20.51
CA SER A 103 1.93 2.70 -19.35
C SER A 103 3.41 2.52 -19.00
N LEU A 104 3.92 1.28 -19.07
CA LEU A 104 5.31 0.93 -18.81
C LEU A 104 6.25 1.51 -19.87
N SER A 105 5.96 1.29 -21.15
CA SER A 105 6.77 1.78 -22.27
C SER A 105 6.80 3.32 -22.35
N SER A 106 5.69 3.99 -22.02
CA SER A 106 5.62 5.45 -21.98
C SER A 106 6.11 6.06 -20.66
N ALA A 107 6.36 5.24 -19.64
CA ALA A 107 6.60 5.66 -18.25
C ALA A 107 5.51 6.62 -17.70
N ILE A 108 4.26 6.45 -18.15
CA ILE A 108 3.11 7.29 -17.74
C ILE A 108 2.00 6.40 -17.20
N VAL A 109 1.72 6.50 -15.89
CA VAL A 109 0.56 5.86 -15.27
C VAL A 109 -0.71 6.69 -15.54
N PRO A 110 -1.82 6.09 -16.03
CA PRO A 110 -3.09 6.78 -16.27
C PRO A 110 -3.60 7.55 -15.04
N MET A 111 -4.14 8.74 -15.24
CA MET A 111 -4.59 9.61 -14.14
C MET A 111 -5.68 8.96 -13.28
N CYS A 112 -6.60 8.21 -13.89
CA CYS A 112 -7.64 7.49 -13.15
C CYS A 112 -7.07 6.46 -12.18
N LEU A 113 -5.95 5.80 -12.51
CA LEU A 113 -5.27 4.82 -11.65
C LEU A 113 -4.45 5.49 -10.53
N LYS A 114 -4.10 6.77 -10.68
CA LYS A 114 -3.38 7.58 -9.68
C LYS A 114 -4.27 8.15 -8.58
N LYS A 115 -5.59 8.12 -8.74
CA LYS A 115 -6.54 8.61 -7.74
C LYS A 115 -6.57 7.65 -6.56
N ARG A 116 -6.73 8.18 -5.34
CA ARG A 116 -6.91 7.38 -4.12
C ARG A 116 -7.76 8.13 -3.11
N THR A 117 -8.59 7.39 -2.39
CA THR A 117 -9.37 7.92 -1.25
C THR A 117 -8.67 7.55 0.04
N ILE A 118 -8.47 8.49 0.95
CA ILE A 118 -7.81 8.22 2.23
C ILE A 118 -8.87 7.95 3.29
N ILE A 119 -8.92 6.72 3.80
CA ILE A 119 -9.83 6.33 4.88
C ILE A 119 -9.08 6.40 6.21
N PRO A 120 -9.42 7.32 7.12
CA PRO A 120 -8.82 7.39 8.44
C PRO A 120 -9.34 6.24 9.33
N VAL A 121 -8.43 5.39 9.82
CA VAL A 121 -8.77 4.25 10.70
C VAL A 121 -8.16 4.47 12.10
N PRO A 122 -8.95 4.47 13.18
CA PRO A 122 -8.43 4.59 14.54
C PRO A 122 -7.41 3.49 14.88
N LYS A 123 -6.28 3.88 15.49
CA LYS A 123 -5.25 2.96 16.04
C LYS A 123 -5.68 2.31 17.35
N LYS A 124 -6.52 3.01 18.11
CA LYS A 124 -6.98 2.64 19.46
C LYS A 124 -8.46 2.99 19.60
N SER A 125 -9.11 2.41 20.61
CA SER A 125 -10.54 2.57 20.88
C SER A 125 -10.94 4.02 21.20
N MET A 126 -10.10 4.75 21.93
CA MET A 126 -10.31 6.16 22.26
C MET A 126 -9.28 7.03 21.52
N VAL A 127 -9.75 7.79 20.54
CA VAL A 127 -8.93 8.74 19.79
C VAL A 127 -8.75 10.00 20.61
N SER A 128 -7.48 10.42 20.82
CA SER A 128 -7.14 11.63 21.57
C SER A 128 -6.54 12.73 20.70
N CYS A 129 -5.94 12.37 19.55
CA CYS A 129 -5.36 13.31 18.61
C CYS A 129 -5.40 12.76 17.17
N LEU A 130 -5.16 13.62 16.18
CA LEU A 130 -5.16 13.24 14.76
C LEU A 130 -4.12 12.16 14.41
N ASN A 131 -3.01 12.10 15.15
CA ASN A 131 -1.99 11.06 15.01
C ASN A 131 -2.48 9.66 15.40
N ASP A 132 -3.61 9.56 16.11
CA ASP A 132 -4.21 8.28 16.50
C ASP A 132 -4.97 7.62 15.35
N TYR A 133 -5.08 8.29 14.19
CA TYR A 133 -5.58 7.68 12.96
C TYR A 133 -4.43 7.13 12.11
N ARG A 134 -4.69 6.02 11.42
CA ARG A 134 -3.89 5.51 10.30
C ARG A 134 -4.58 5.92 9.00
N PRO A 135 -3.91 6.64 8.09
CA PRO A 135 -4.45 6.88 6.77
C PRO A 135 -4.35 5.60 5.93
N VAL A 136 -5.49 5.00 5.59
CA VAL A 136 -5.54 3.84 4.68
C VAL A 136 -5.92 4.33 3.29
N ALA A 137 -4.99 4.23 2.34
CA ALA A 137 -5.26 4.59 0.96
C ALA A 137 -6.07 3.49 0.24
N LEU A 138 -7.27 3.85 -0.20
CA LEU A 138 -8.09 3.03 -1.09
C LEU A 138 -7.77 3.40 -2.54
N THR A 139 -7.14 2.48 -3.26
CA THR A 139 -6.72 2.65 -4.65
C THR A 139 -7.64 1.88 -5.61
N PRO A 140 -7.76 2.32 -6.88
CA PRO A 140 -8.31 1.52 -7.96
C PRO A 140 -7.69 0.13 -7.96
N ILE A 141 -8.52 -0.90 -8.07
CA ILE A 141 -8.03 -2.28 -8.04
C ILE A 141 -7.03 -2.54 -9.18
N MET A 142 -7.21 -1.89 -10.31
CA MET A 142 -6.29 -1.97 -11.44
C MET A 142 -4.90 -1.39 -11.13
N MET A 143 -4.82 -0.32 -10.33
CA MET A 143 -3.54 0.20 -9.87
C MET A 143 -2.82 -0.83 -8.98
N LYS A 144 -3.57 -1.52 -8.11
CA LYS A 144 -3.03 -2.57 -7.26
C LYS A 144 -2.55 -3.79 -8.06
N CYS A 145 -3.26 -4.18 -9.11
CA CYS A 145 -2.81 -5.24 -10.02
C CYS A 145 -1.52 -4.84 -10.73
N PHE A 146 -1.42 -3.59 -11.18
CA PHE A 146 -0.21 -3.04 -11.80
C PHE A 146 0.97 -3.11 -10.82
N GLU A 147 0.81 -2.62 -9.58
CA GLU A 147 1.84 -2.72 -8.54
C GLU A 147 2.31 -4.17 -8.34
N TRP A 148 1.38 -5.13 -8.23
CA TRP A 148 1.72 -6.55 -8.10
C TRP A 148 2.53 -7.09 -9.27
N LEU A 149 2.18 -6.70 -10.50
CA LEU A 149 2.88 -7.13 -11.70
C LEU A 149 4.30 -6.56 -11.73
N VAL A 150 4.48 -5.27 -11.43
CA VAL A 150 5.82 -4.65 -11.38
C VAL A 150 6.66 -5.23 -10.24
N MET A 151 6.07 -5.42 -9.06
CA MET A 151 6.77 -5.95 -7.89
C MET A 151 7.39 -7.33 -8.12
N ARG A 152 6.80 -8.17 -8.98
CA ARG A 152 7.37 -9.50 -9.33
C ARG A 152 8.74 -9.41 -10.01
N HIS A 153 9.06 -8.26 -10.60
CA HIS A 153 10.31 -8.04 -11.32
C HIS A 153 11.30 -7.16 -10.55
N MET A 154 10.90 -6.67 -9.37
CA MET A 154 11.80 -5.91 -8.50
C MET A 154 12.58 -6.87 -7.60
N SER A 155 13.91 -6.76 -7.65
CA SER A 155 14.77 -7.44 -6.68
C SER A 155 14.75 -6.66 -5.36
N LEU A 156 14.44 -7.36 -4.26
CA LEU A 156 14.49 -6.81 -2.91
C LEU A 156 15.75 -7.27 -2.19
N ASP A 157 16.16 -6.50 -1.17
CA ASP A 157 17.32 -6.84 -0.36
C ASP A 157 17.14 -8.22 0.32
N PRO A 158 18.14 -9.12 0.30
CA PRO A 158 18.05 -10.43 0.95
C PRO A 158 17.85 -10.40 2.47
N LEU A 159 18.01 -9.27 3.14
CA LEU A 159 17.73 -9.03 4.56
C LEU A 159 16.45 -8.20 4.76
N GLN A 160 15.70 -7.88 3.70
CA GLN A 160 14.36 -7.34 3.82
C GLN A 160 13.36 -8.46 4.14
N PHE A 161 12.87 -8.47 5.38
CA PHE A 161 11.87 -9.46 5.83
C PHE A 161 10.43 -9.01 5.61
N ALA A 162 10.17 -7.69 5.69
CA ALA A 162 8.84 -7.14 5.48
C ALA A 162 8.48 -7.09 3.99
N TYR A 163 7.20 -7.36 3.69
CA TYR A 163 6.62 -7.31 2.35
C TYR A 163 7.25 -8.26 1.31
N HIS A 164 7.99 -9.27 1.76
CA HIS A 164 8.58 -10.31 0.92
C HIS A 164 7.78 -11.61 1.04
N LEU A 165 7.58 -12.31 -0.08
CA LEU A 165 6.90 -13.60 -0.06
C LEU A 165 7.71 -14.62 0.77
N ASN A 166 7.02 -15.45 1.56
CA ASN A 166 7.65 -16.48 2.39
C ASN A 166 8.63 -15.96 3.45
N ARG A 167 8.48 -14.71 3.89
CA ARG A 167 9.21 -14.15 5.03
C ARG A 167 8.25 -13.56 6.05
N SER A 168 8.59 -13.71 7.32
CA SER A 168 7.83 -13.16 8.44
C SER A 168 8.75 -12.37 9.39
N THR A 169 8.11 -11.74 10.38
CA THR A 169 8.82 -11.13 11.51
C THR A 169 9.64 -12.15 12.30
N ASP A 170 9.21 -13.41 12.34
CA ASP A 170 9.91 -14.47 13.07
C ASP A 170 11.24 -14.80 12.38
N ASN A 171 11.28 -14.78 11.05
CA ASN A 171 12.54 -14.92 10.31
C ASN A 171 13.49 -13.77 10.67
N ALA A 172 12.99 -12.52 10.71
CA ALA A 172 13.81 -11.37 11.06
C ALA A 172 14.44 -11.50 12.46
N ILE A 173 13.61 -11.87 13.45
CA ILE A 173 14.05 -12.07 14.84
C ILE A 173 15.06 -13.22 14.91
N THR A 174 14.74 -14.36 14.30
CA THR A 174 15.60 -15.56 14.32
C THR A 174 16.94 -15.29 13.68
N THR A 175 16.97 -14.65 12.50
CA THR A 175 18.23 -14.28 11.82
C THR A 175 19.04 -13.29 12.67
N THR A 176 18.40 -12.27 13.24
CA THR A 176 19.08 -11.28 14.10
C THR A 176 19.69 -11.96 15.33
N LEU A 177 18.93 -12.83 16.01
CA LEU A 177 19.41 -13.59 17.16
C LEU A 177 20.54 -14.55 16.79
N HIS A 178 20.42 -15.26 15.67
CA HIS A 178 21.46 -16.18 15.22
C HIS A 178 22.77 -15.43 14.95
N LEU A 179 22.71 -14.29 14.25
CA LEU A 179 23.88 -13.44 14.00
C LEU A 179 24.49 -12.93 15.31
N ALA A 180 23.65 -12.47 16.23
CA ALA A 180 24.08 -11.99 17.55
C ALA A 180 24.83 -13.06 18.35
N LEU A 181 24.23 -14.25 18.49
CA LEU A 181 24.80 -15.35 19.27
C LEU A 181 26.09 -15.90 18.63
N THR A 182 26.08 -16.09 17.30
CA THR A 182 27.27 -16.54 16.56
C THR A 182 28.45 -15.57 16.72
N HIS A 183 28.18 -14.25 16.77
CA HIS A 183 29.23 -13.28 17.06
C HIS A 183 29.76 -13.41 18.48
N LEU A 184 28.87 -13.56 19.48
CA LEU A 184 29.21 -13.67 20.90
C LEU A 184 29.96 -14.96 21.27
N ASP A 185 29.84 -16.02 20.47
CA ASP A 185 30.62 -17.26 20.66
C ASP A 185 32.12 -17.05 20.45
N ASN A 186 32.53 -15.96 19.79
CA ASN A 186 33.93 -15.61 19.63
C ASN A 186 34.47 -14.93 20.89
N LYS A 187 35.60 -15.42 21.41
CA LYS A 187 36.27 -14.84 22.57
C LYS A 187 36.62 -13.37 22.32
N ASN A 188 36.41 -12.54 23.34
CA ASN A 188 36.72 -11.11 23.32
C ASN A 188 35.93 -10.30 22.27
N SER A 189 34.72 -10.75 21.94
CA SER A 189 33.78 -10.02 21.08
C SER A 189 32.74 -9.27 21.92
N TYR A 190 32.13 -8.24 21.33
CA TYR A 190 30.99 -7.52 21.89
C TYR A 190 30.01 -7.17 20.77
N LEU A 191 28.73 -7.07 21.11
CA LEU A 191 27.66 -6.80 20.16
C LEU A 191 26.99 -5.47 20.49
N HIS A 192 26.81 -4.63 19.49
CA HIS A 192 25.97 -3.44 19.56
C HIS A 192 24.84 -3.55 18.54
N MET A 193 23.60 -3.33 19.01
CA MET A 193 22.42 -3.26 18.14
C MET A 193 21.92 -1.82 18.10
N LEU A 194 21.73 -1.29 16.89
CA LEU A 194 21.13 0.02 16.66
C LEU A 194 19.75 -0.18 16.04
N PHE A 195 18.72 0.33 16.71
CA PHE A 195 17.36 0.34 16.20
C PHE A 195 17.01 1.74 15.69
N ILE A 196 16.59 1.83 14.43
CA ILE A 196 16.22 3.07 13.76
C ILE A 196 14.77 2.94 13.31
N ASP A 197 13.94 3.92 13.63
CA ASP A 197 12.54 3.99 13.17
C ASP A 197 12.27 5.33 12.49
N PHE A 198 11.49 5.29 11.40
CA PHE A 198 11.14 6.47 10.63
C PHE A 198 9.77 6.99 11.04
N SER A 199 9.75 8.23 11.55
CA SER A 199 8.49 8.93 11.82
C SER A 199 7.68 9.13 10.54
N SER A 200 6.48 8.53 10.49
CA SER A 200 5.54 8.71 9.38
C SER A 200 6.14 8.38 8.00
N ALA A 201 6.94 7.30 7.92
CA ALA A 201 7.72 6.91 6.74
C ALA A 201 6.98 7.10 5.39
N PHE A 202 5.76 6.54 5.24
CA PHE A 202 5.01 6.61 3.99
C PHE A 202 4.56 8.03 3.58
N ASN A 203 4.32 8.91 4.55
CA ASN A 203 3.91 10.28 4.23
C ASN A 203 5.11 11.19 3.92
N THR A 204 6.31 10.81 4.36
CA THR A 204 7.55 11.58 4.18
C THR A 204 8.27 11.24 2.86
N ILE A 205 7.76 10.28 2.07
CA ILE A 205 8.33 9.92 0.76
C ILE A 205 8.13 11.06 -0.24
N ASN A 206 9.22 11.49 -0.90
CA ASN A 206 9.20 12.55 -1.88
C ASN A 206 8.79 12.03 -3.28
N THR A 207 7.53 12.22 -3.68
CA THR A 207 6.99 11.76 -4.98
C THR A 207 6.88 12.92 -5.98
N LYS A 208 7.97 13.23 -6.70
CA LYS A 208 8.02 14.39 -7.63
C LYS A 208 7.66 14.07 -9.09
N HIS A 209 7.34 12.82 -9.42
CA HIS A 209 7.09 12.40 -10.80
C HIS A 209 5.62 12.26 -11.19
N SER A 210 4.70 12.62 -10.31
CA SER A 210 3.27 12.53 -10.59
C SER A 210 2.62 13.90 -10.49
N GLY A 211 1.99 14.32 -11.60
CA GLY A 211 1.10 15.47 -11.64
C GLY A 211 -0.01 15.40 -10.57
N PRO A 212 -0.84 16.46 -10.44
CA PRO A 212 -1.69 16.69 -9.28
C PRO A 212 -2.43 15.42 -8.84
N HIS A 213 -1.98 14.82 -7.73
CA HIS A 213 -2.66 13.71 -7.10
C HIS A 213 -3.86 14.27 -6.34
N ASN A 214 -5.04 14.19 -6.96
CA ASN A 214 -6.31 14.41 -6.29
C ASN A 214 -6.50 13.29 -5.26
N GLN A 215 -6.17 13.60 -4.01
CA GLN A 215 -6.47 12.79 -2.84
C GLN A 215 -7.65 13.47 -2.17
N THR A 216 -8.71 12.70 -1.98
CA THR A 216 -9.88 13.11 -1.19
C THR A 216 -9.90 12.22 0.04
N VAL A 217 -9.98 12.81 1.22
CA VAL A 217 -10.33 12.10 2.45
C VAL A 217 -11.84 11.84 2.42
#